data_AF-A0A4Z1GJ94-F1
#
_entry.id   AF-A0A4Z1GJ94-F1
#
_cell.length_a   1.000
_cell.length_b   1.000
_cell.length_c   1.000
_cell.angle_alpha   90.00
_cell.angle_beta   90.00
_cell.angle_gamma   90.00
#
_symmetry.space_group_name_H-M   'P 1'
#
loop_
_entity.id
_entity.type
_entity.pdbx_description
1 polymer ?
#
loop_
_entity_poly.entity_id
_entity_poly.type
_entity_poly.pdbx_seq_one_letter_code
_entity_poly.pdbx_strand_id
1 'polypeptide(L)'
;MRNKLYGRGFAVYVTPTESEQVGSRKNVSLPDSTFGKRKTARIEPVQDQKKALKFLSGERRLNIKKVVELELLSPERSTAILSDLIPPYIDFFETAITVAPLPVKKVSPSLASSSSISAAASKNSTGKPEKVPIYGSVSTADIAAKMKTILGQDSEGKRVVFGPEDIKFVQETEEKDRVKHLGIYEIDIQLRGAPEAVRRSIKINAQD
;
A
#
# COMPACT_ATOMS: atom_id res chain seq x y z
N MET A 1 25.15 -31.28 5.00
CA MET A 1 25.11 -31.39 3.52
C MET A 1 23.85 -32.09 3.01
N ARG A 2 23.77 -33.42 2.90
CA ARG A 2 22.67 -34.16 2.21
C ARG A 2 21.23 -33.73 2.54
N ASN A 3 20.84 -33.77 3.81
CA ASN A 3 19.42 -33.65 4.18
C ASN A 3 18.96 -32.19 4.40
N LYS A 4 19.86 -31.28 4.79
CA LYS A 4 19.52 -29.90 5.16
C LYS A 4 19.91 -28.85 4.12
N LEU A 5 21.00 -29.09 3.36
CA LEU A 5 21.56 -28.11 2.44
C LEU A 5 21.27 -28.52 0.98
N TYR A 6 21.64 -29.75 0.60
CA TYR A 6 21.46 -30.24 -0.78
C TYR A 6 19.98 -30.37 -1.16
N GLY A 7 19.16 -31.01 -0.32
CA GLY A 7 17.73 -31.15 -0.60
C GLY A 7 16.94 -29.83 -0.67
N ARG A 8 17.51 -28.72 -0.18
CA ARG A 8 16.93 -27.37 -0.27
C ARG A 8 17.60 -26.49 -1.32
N GLY A 9 18.56 -27.01 -2.09
CA GLY A 9 19.29 -26.25 -3.10
C GLY A 9 20.30 -25.22 -2.56
N PHE A 10 20.61 -25.24 -1.27
CA PHE A 10 21.58 -24.30 -0.67
C PHE A 10 23.05 -24.70 -0.89
N ALA A 11 23.31 -25.94 -1.30
CA ALA A 11 24.65 -26.42 -1.60
C ALA A 11 24.61 -27.59 -2.59
N VAL A 12 25.68 -27.77 -3.36
CA VAL A 12 25.87 -28.88 -4.31
C VAL A 12 27.13 -29.67 -3.94
N TYR A 13 27.14 -30.97 -4.20
CA TYR A 13 28.35 -31.78 -4.06
C TYR A 13 29.32 -31.45 -5.19
N VAL A 14 30.53 -31.04 -4.83
CA VAL A 14 31.58 -30.80 -5.83
C VAL A 14 32.21 -32.13 -6.20
N THR A 15 32.12 -32.50 -7.48
CA THR A 15 32.80 -33.68 -8.02
C THR A 15 34.26 -33.35 -8.34
N PRO A 16 35.17 -34.35 -8.33
CA PRO A 16 36.58 -34.11 -8.63
C PRO A 16 36.79 -33.46 -10.00
N THR A 17 36.01 -33.81 -11.02
CA THR A 17 36.05 -33.23 -12.38
C THR A 17 35.68 -31.75 -12.42
N GLU A 18 34.67 -31.34 -11.65
CA GLU A 18 34.25 -29.93 -11.54
C GLU A 18 35.31 -29.10 -10.79
N SER A 19 35.97 -29.68 -9.79
CA SER A 19 37.03 -28.99 -9.04
C SER A 19 38.24 -28.62 -9.90
N GLU A 20 38.48 -29.38 -10.98
CA GLU A 20 39.54 -29.12 -11.96
C GLU A 20 39.19 -27.92 -12.85
N GLN A 21 37.95 -27.87 -13.32
CA GLN A 21 37.45 -26.81 -14.19
C GLN A 21 37.37 -25.45 -13.49
N VAL A 22 37.01 -25.45 -12.20
CA VAL A 22 36.92 -24.23 -11.38
C VAL A 22 38.31 -23.77 -10.91
N GLY A 23 39.39 -24.52 -11.20
CA GLY A 23 40.77 -24.16 -10.80
C GLY A 23 41.02 -24.22 -9.29
N SER A 24 40.06 -24.76 -8.53
CA SER A 24 39.99 -24.65 -7.06
C SER A 24 40.58 -25.84 -6.31
N ARG A 25 41.32 -26.73 -6.99
CA ARG A 25 41.80 -28.01 -6.41
C ARG A 25 42.58 -27.88 -5.08
N LYS A 26 43.07 -26.69 -4.73
CA LYS A 26 43.93 -26.48 -3.56
C LYS A 26 43.31 -25.71 -2.39
N ASN A 27 42.09 -25.16 -2.54
CA ASN A 27 41.53 -24.25 -1.53
C ASN A 27 40.16 -24.70 -1.02
N VAL A 28 40.14 -25.80 -0.26
CA VAL A 28 38.97 -26.12 0.58
C VAL A 28 39.10 -25.29 1.86
N SER A 29 38.42 -24.14 1.91
CA SER A 29 38.39 -23.30 3.11
C SER A 29 37.54 -23.96 4.20
N LEU A 30 37.97 -23.82 5.45
CA LEU A 30 37.19 -24.26 6.60
C LEU A 30 35.91 -23.41 6.75
N PRO A 31 34.81 -23.98 7.29
CA PRO A 31 33.60 -23.23 7.56
C PRO A 31 33.85 -22.10 8.59
N ASP A 32 33.45 -20.87 8.26
CA ASP A 32 33.50 -19.75 9.20
C ASP A 32 32.32 -19.84 10.19
N SER A 33 32.63 -20.17 11.45
CA SER A 33 31.63 -20.25 12.54
C SER A 33 31.12 -18.87 12.99
N THR A 34 31.80 -17.79 12.63
CA THR A 34 31.43 -16.41 13.00
C THR A 34 30.54 -15.73 11.97
N PHE A 35 30.43 -16.29 10.76
CA PHE A 35 29.59 -15.76 9.70
C PHE A 35 28.12 -15.64 10.14
N GLY A 36 27.57 -14.43 10.05
CA GLY A 36 26.19 -14.13 10.45
C GLY A 36 25.96 -13.95 11.96
N LYS A 37 26.95 -14.19 12.82
CA LYS A 37 26.86 -13.84 14.24
C LYS A 37 27.13 -12.34 14.38
N ARG A 38 26.09 -11.55 14.73
CA ARG A 38 26.28 -10.17 15.18
C ARG A 38 27.19 -10.23 16.41
N LYS A 39 28.45 -9.77 16.28
CA LYS A 39 29.35 -9.61 17.43
C LYS A 39 28.62 -8.74 18.43
N THR A 40 28.11 -9.33 19.51
CA THR A 40 27.78 -8.53 20.68
C THR A 40 29.10 -7.96 21.13
N ALA A 41 29.35 -6.68 20.87
CA ALA A 41 30.50 -5.98 21.41
C ALA A 41 30.46 -6.24 22.91
N ARG A 42 31.38 -7.08 23.39
CA ARG A 42 31.57 -7.31 24.81
C ARG A 42 32.23 -6.03 25.30
N ILE A 43 31.39 -5.04 25.61
CA ILE A 43 31.80 -3.88 26.38
C ILE A 43 32.26 -4.46 27.70
N GLU A 44 33.58 -4.41 27.96
CA GLU A 44 34.10 -4.70 29.29
C GLU A 44 33.43 -3.72 30.26
N PRO A 45 32.68 -4.20 31.25
CA PRO A 45 32.08 -3.30 32.22
C PRO A 45 33.20 -2.74 33.09
N VAL A 46 33.41 -1.42 33.01
CA VAL A 46 34.06 -0.66 34.08
C VAL A 46 33.32 -0.99 35.37
N GLN A 47 34.08 -1.48 36.35
CA GLN A 47 33.57 -1.91 37.64
C GLN A 47 32.99 -0.72 38.40
N ASP A 48 31.68 -0.53 38.34
CA ASP A 48 30.95 0.18 39.38
C ASP A 48 30.20 -0.82 40.24
N GLN A 49 30.74 -1.01 41.44
CA GLN A 49 30.14 -1.80 42.50
C GLN A 49 28.88 -1.07 42.99
N LYS A 50 27.70 -1.66 42.76
CA LYS A 50 26.59 -1.70 43.73
C LYS A 50 25.51 -2.69 43.29
N LYS A 51 25.22 -3.63 44.19
CA LYS A 51 24.26 -4.73 44.09
C LYS A 51 22.84 -4.25 43.73
N ALA A 52 22.18 -4.96 42.81
CA ALA A 52 20.82 -5.49 43.01
C ALA A 52 20.43 -6.53 41.95
N LEU A 53 20.14 -7.75 42.45
CA LEU A 53 19.21 -8.78 41.97
C LEU A 53 19.32 -9.29 40.52
N LYS A 54 19.76 -10.57 40.43
CA LYS A 54 19.65 -11.45 39.27
C LYS A 54 18.17 -11.65 38.89
N PHE A 55 17.79 -11.30 37.66
CA PHE A 55 16.60 -11.83 37.02
C PHE A 55 17.02 -12.89 35.99
N LEU A 56 16.65 -14.14 36.27
CA LEU A 56 16.65 -15.26 35.33
C LEU A 56 15.36 -15.19 34.52
N SER A 57 15.38 -14.58 33.34
CA SER A 57 14.53 -14.98 32.21
C SER A 57 14.95 -14.23 30.94
N GLY A 58 15.13 -14.98 29.86
CA GLY A 58 15.47 -14.47 28.53
C GLY A 58 14.29 -13.81 27.82
N GLU A 59 13.61 -12.87 28.47
CA GLU A 59 12.68 -11.97 27.80
C GLU A 59 13.35 -10.61 27.66
N ARG A 60 13.73 -10.28 26.42
CA ARG A 60 13.97 -8.88 26.06
C ARG A 60 12.65 -8.14 26.23
N ARG A 61 12.40 -7.61 27.41
CA ARG A 61 11.49 -6.48 27.58
C ARG A 61 12.13 -5.35 26.80
N LEU A 62 11.78 -5.25 25.52
CA LEU A 62 11.94 -4.02 24.77
C LEU A 62 11.40 -2.93 25.69
N ASN A 63 12.19 -1.89 25.89
CA ASN A 63 11.80 -0.77 26.74
C ASN A 63 10.67 -0.03 26.02
N ILE A 64 9.45 -0.59 26.08
CA ILE A 64 8.24 -0.12 25.40
C ILE A 64 7.98 1.35 25.75
N LYS A 65 8.39 1.77 26.96
CA LYS A 65 8.29 3.16 27.41
C LYS A 65 9.06 4.17 26.54
N LYS A 66 10.15 3.77 25.88
CA LYS A 66 10.91 4.66 24.98
C LYS A 66 10.42 4.69 23.53
N VAL A 67 9.53 3.76 23.16
CA VAL A 67 8.83 3.75 21.86
C VAL A 67 7.46 4.43 21.96
N VAL A 68 6.96 4.65 23.19
CA VAL A 68 5.62 5.16 23.50
C VAL A 68 5.56 6.70 23.64
N GLU A 69 6.69 7.40 23.59
CA GLU A 69 6.72 8.87 23.44
C GLU A 69 6.86 9.30 21.97
N LEU A 70 6.24 8.55 21.04
CA LEU A 70 5.59 9.26 19.94
C LEU A 70 4.46 10.02 20.64
N GLU A 71 4.63 11.31 20.83
CA GLU A 71 3.61 12.21 21.37
C GLU A 71 2.41 12.16 20.42
N LEU A 72 1.57 11.14 20.60
CA LEU A 72 0.37 10.89 19.81
C LEU A 72 -0.51 12.10 20.04
N LEU A 73 -0.71 12.88 18.98
CA LEU A 73 -1.60 14.03 19.01
C LEU A 73 -2.98 13.57 19.49
N SER A 74 -3.68 14.42 20.24
CA SER A 74 -5.07 14.12 20.55
C SER A 74 -5.86 13.96 19.24
N PRO A 75 -6.89 13.09 19.19
CA PRO A 75 -7.68 12.89 17.98
C PRO A 75 -8.27 14.20 17.44
N GLU A 76 -8.70 15.10 18.31
CA GLU A 76 -9.22 16.43 17.97
C GLU A 76 -8.15 17.35 17.33
N ARG A 77 -6.91 17.31 17.83
CA ARG A 77 -5.80 18.06 17.21
C ARG A 77 -5.43 17.46 15.87
N SER A 78 -5.49 16.13 15.75
CA SER A 78 -5.24 15.44 14.49
C SER A 78 -6.28 15.82 13.42
N THR A 79 -7.56 15.91 13.77
CA THR A 79 -8.60 16.35 12.83
C THR A 79 -8.42 17.79 12.39
N ALA A 80 -7.99 18.69 13.28
CA ALA A 80 -7.68 20.08 12.92
C ALA A 80 -6.48 20.15 11.95
N ILE A 81 -5.44 19.35 12.19
CA ILE A 81 -4.29 19.29 11.29
C ILE A 81 -4.69 18.73 9.92
N LEU A 82 -5.55 17.70 9.87
CA LEU A 82 -6.10 17.19 8.62
C LEU A 82 -6.93 18.25 7.90
N SER A 83 -7.70 19.07 8.62
CA SER A 83 -8.48 20.13 7.98
C SER A 83 -7.59 21.22 7.37
N ASP A 84 -6.51 21.56 8.04
CA ASP A 84 -5.67 22.71 7.68
C ASP A 84 -4.64 22.34 6.61
N LEU A 85 -4.03 21.17 6.71
CA LEU A 85 -2.93 20.75 5.83
C LEU A 85 -3.39 20.05 4.55
N ILE A 86 -4.55 19.38 4.56
CA ILE A 86 -5.04 18.65 3.38
C ILE A 86 -5.86 19.59 2.50
N PRO A 87 -5.44 19.81 1.23
CA PRO A 87 -6.19 20.62 0.28
C PRO A 87 -7.61 20.12 0.08
N PRO A 88 -8.57 21.00 -0.26
CA PRO A 88 -9.96 20.61 -0.50
C PRO A 88 -10.10 19.67 -1.70
N TYR A 89 -9.21 19.77 -2.69
CA TYR A 89 -9.16 18.93 -3.88
C TYR A 89 -7.82 18.20 -3.96
N ILE A 90 -7.87 16.87 -4.10
CA ILE A 90 -6.69 16.02 -4.31
C ILE A 90 -6.74 15.46 -5.73
N ASP A 91 -5.79 15.86 -6.56
CA ASP A 91 -5.72 15.43 -7.96
C ASP A 91 -5.07 14.05 -8.09
N PHE A 92 -5.64 13.17 -8.90
CA PHE A 92 -5.08 11.90 -9.36
C PHE A 92 -5.00 11.93 -10.89
N PHE A 93 -3.92 11.39 -11.45
CA PHE A 93 -3.73 11.31 -12.89
C PHE A 93 -3.60 9.84 -13.24
N GLU A 94 -4.56 9.34 -14.02
CA GLU A 94 -4.65 7.94 -14.37
C GLU A 94 -4.92 7.76 -15.87
N THR A 95 -4.50 6.64 -16.44
CA THR A 95 -4.67 6.39 -17.88
C THR A 95 -6.12 6.02 -18.18
N ALA A 96 -6.77 6.81 -19.04
CA ALA A 96 -8.15 6.60 -19.44
C ALA A 96 -8.27 5.46 -20.46
N ILE A 97 -9.25 4.57 -20.29
CA ILE A 97 -9.58 3.56 -21.29
C ILE A 97 -10.50 4.24 -22.32
N THR A 98 -9.95 4.58 -23.47
CA THR A 98 -10.74 4.95 -24.65
C THR A 98 -11.42 3.69 -25.17
N VAL A 99 -12.66 3.45 -24.77
CA VAL A 99 -13.46 2.36 -25.35
C VAL A 99 -13.71 2.75 -26.82
N ALA A 100 -12.99 2.13 -27.74
CA ALA A 100 -13.29 2.26 -29.17
C ALA A 100 -14.77 1.88 -29.36
N PRO A 101 -15.58 2.72 -30.02
CA PRO A 101 -17.00 2.47 -30.16
C PRO A 101 -17.19 1.09 -30.77
N LEU A 102 -17.96 0.23 -30.09
CA LEU A 102 -18.30 -1.11 -30.57
C LEU A 102 -18.73 -0.99 -32.03
N PRO A 103 -18.22 -1.83 -32.95
CA PRO A 103 -18.66 -1.77 -34.33
C PRO A 103 -20.17 -1.95 -34.32
N VAL A 104 -20.90 -0.92 -34.77
CA VAL A 104 -22.34 -0.94 -34.94
C VAL A 104 -22.67 -2.26 -35.60
N LYS A 105 -23.40 -3.14 -34.90
CA LYS A 105 -23.82 -4.44 -35.47
C LYS A 105 -24.43 -4.12 -36.82
N LYS A 106 -23.75 -4.53 -37.90
CA LYS A 106 -24.25 -4.34 -39.26
C LYS A 106 -25.54 -5.13 -39.32
N VAL A 107 -26.66 -4.44 -39.19
CA VAL A 107 -27.99 -5.01 -39.40
C VAL A 107 -27.98 -5.46 -40.85
N SER A 108 -28.08 -6.78 -41.06
CA SER A 108 -28.11 -7.34 -42.41
C SER A 108 -29.19 -6.63 -43.21
N PRO A 109 -28.92 -6.22 -44.46
CA PRO A 109 -29.88 -5.48 -45.29
C PRO A 109 -31.18 -6.28 -45.61
N SER A 110 -31.25 -7.54 -45.20
CA SER A 110 -32.41 -8.43 -45.30
C SER A 110 -33.43 -8.30 -44.17
N LEU A 111 -33.20 -7.46 -43.16
CA LEU A 111 -34.20 -7.19 -42.11
C LEU A 111 -35.12 -6.04 -42.55
N ALA A 112 -36.36 -6.38 -42.91
CA ALA A 112 -37.38 -5.45 -43.40
C ALA A 112 -37.66 -4.31 -42.42
N SER A 113 -37.76 -3.09 -42.94
CA SER A 113 -37.98 -1.82 -42.21
C SER A 113 -39.31 -1.70 -41.45
N SER A 114 -40.14 -2.75 -41.42
CA SER A 114 -41.49 -2.74 -40.84
C SER A 114 -41.61 -3.36 -39.44
N SER A 115 -40.52 -3.85 -38.82
CA SER A 115 -40.58 -4.30 -37.43
C SER A 115 -40.50 -3.10 -36.46
N SER A 116 -41.67 -2.61 -36.06
CA SER A 116 -41.87 -1.48 -35.14
C SER A 116 -41.49 -1.75 -33.67
N ILE A 117 -40.71 -2.80 -33.37
CA ILE A 117 -40.49 -3.26 -31.98
C ILE A 117 -39.10 -2.88 -31.41
N SER A 118 -38.12 -2.44 -32.21
CA SER A 118 -36.75 -2.23 -31.68
C SER A 118 -36.33 -0.79 -31.36
N ALA A 119 -37.19 0.23 -31.56
CA ALA A 119 -36.84 1.61 -31.23
C ALA A 119 -37.06 1.98 -29.75
N ALA A 120 -37.92 1.25 -29.02
CA ALA A 120 -38.16 1.47 -27.59
C ALA A 120 -37.13 0.75 -26.70
N ALA A 121 -36.56 -0.37 -27.15
CA ALA A 121 -35.58 -1.13 -26.37
C ALA A 121 -34.16 -0.51 -26.37
N SER A 122 -33.80 0.27 -27.40
CA SER A 122 -32.50 0.99 -27.44
C SER A 122 -32.49 2.31 -26.66
N LYS A 123 -33.64 2.77 -26.14
CA LYS A 123 -33.71 4.01 -25.33
C LYS A 123 -33.63 3.76 -23.83
N ASN A 124 -33.58 2.50 -23.39
CA ASN A 124 -33.47 2.13 -21.97
C ASN A 124 -32.02 1.99 -21.47
N SER A 125 -31.03 2.56 -22.16
CA SER A 125 -29.69 2.81 -21.58
C SER A 125 -29.55 4.24 -21.03
N THR A 126 -30.66 4.91 -20.71
CA THR A 126 -30.65 6.10 -19.86
C THR A 126 -30.39 5.68 -18.41
N GLY A 127 -29.13 5.73 -17.97
CA GLY A 127 -28.85 5.36 -16.59
C GLY A 127 -27.44 5.48 -16.06
N LYS A 128 -26.64 6.47 -16.49
CA LYS A 128 -25.57 7.16 -15.73
C LYS A 128 -24.75 8.00 -16.72
N PRO A 129 -24.19 9.17 -16.32
CA PRO A 129 -23.25 9.89 -17.17
C PRO A 129 -22.13 8.93 -17.58
N GLU A 130 -21.66 9.02 -18.83
CA GLU A 130 -20.61 8.19 -19.40
C GLU A 130 -19.32 8.40 -18.60
N LYS A 131 -19.18 7.64 -17.52
CA LYS A 131 -18.04 7.67 -16.61
C LYS A 131 -16.89 6.99 -17.35
N VAL A 132 -15.93 7.78 -17.84
CA VAL A 132 -14.78 7.26 -18.59
C VAL A 132 -14.00 6.30 -17.70
N PRO A 133 -13.89 5.01 -18.06
CA PRO A 133 -13.18 4.04 -17.25
C PRO A 133 -11.68 4.32 -17.26
N ILE A 134 -11.03 3.94 -16.17
CA ILE A 134 -9.60 4.09 -15.94
C ILE A 134 -8.94 2.72 -16.05
N TYR A 135 -7.70 2.69 -16.53
CA TYR A 135 -6.85 1.53 -16.44
C TYR A 135 -6.36 1.34 -15.00
N GLY A 136 -6.95 0.40 -14.27
CA GLY A 136 -6.65 0.15 -12.86
C GLY A 136 -7.76 0.64 -11.94
N SER A 137 -7.37 1.07 -10.73
CA SER A 137 -8.31 1.58 -9.73
C SER A 137 -7.61 2.49 -8.73
N VAL A 138 -8.22 3.61 -8.37
CA VAL A 138 -7.78 4.45 -7.26
C VAL A 138 -8.43 3.91 -5.98
N SER A 139 -7.63 3.37 -5.07
CA SER A 139 -8.10 2.79 -3.82
C SER A 139 -7.97 3.73 -2.62
N THR A 140 -8.66 3.43 -1.52
CA THR A 140 -8.46 4.14 -0.23
C THR A 140 -7.01 4.09 0.26
N ALA A 141 -6.25 3.04 -0.09
CA ALA A 141 -4.83 2.93 0.22
C ALA A 141 -3.98 3.95 -0.56
N ASP A 142 -4.28 4.15 -1.84
CA ASP A 142 -3.59 5.14 -2.69
C ASP A 142 -3.89 6.56 -2.22
N ILE A 143 -5.15 6.80 -1.83
CA ILE A 143 -5.60 8.05 -1.23
C ILE A 143 -4.86 8.31 0.09
N ALA A 144 -4.77 7.31 0.96
CA ALA A 144 -4.03 7.43 2.21
C ALA A 144 -2.54 7.71 1.98
N ALA A 145 -1.91 7.05 1.01
CA ALA A 145 -0.51 7.28 0.67
C ALA A 145 -0.27 8.71 0.16
N LYS A 146 -1.14 9.21 -0.70
CA LYS A 146 -1.05 10.58 -1.22
C LYS A 146 -1.25 11.62 -0.13
N MET A 147 -2.25 11.44 0.73
CA MET A 147 -2.47 12.30 1.89
C MET A 147 -1.28 12.27 2.87
N LYS A 148 -0.69 11.10 3.14
CA LYS A 148 0.54 10.99 3.96
C LYS A 148 1.71 11.75 3.36
N THR A 149 1.82 11.77 2.04
CA THR A 149 2.88 12.52 1.35
C THR A 149 2.71 14.02 1.55
N ILE A 150 1.46 14.52 1.49
CA ILE A 150 1.13 15.93 1.75
C ILE A 150 1.41 16.28 3.21
N LEU A 151 0.89 15.49 4.16
CA LEU A 151 1.12 15.70 5.60
C LEU A 151 2.61 15.56 5.99
N GLY A 152 3.38 14.77 5.24
CA GLY A 152 4.81 14.60 5.41
C GLY A 152 5.65 15.84 5.08
N GLN A 153 5.06 16.90 4.50
CA GLN A 153 5.74 18.17 4.28
C GLN A 153 5.84 18.99 5.57
N ASP A 154 4.87 18.83 6.47
CA ASP A 154 4.80 19.56 7.72
C ASP A 154 5.30 18.74 8.93
N SER A 155 5.74 19.43 9.98
CA SER A 155 6.24 18.83 11.21
C SER A 155 5.14 18.25 12.10
N GLU A 156 3.95 18.86 12.12
CA GLU A 156 2.80 18.36 12.89
C GLU A 156 2.05 17.29 12.09
N GLY A 157 1.94 17.46 10.77
CA GLY A 157 1.33 16.47 9.87
C GLY A 157 1.95 15.07 9.95
N LYS A 158 3.28 14.98 10.10
CA LYS A 158 3.99 13.68 10.29
C LYS A 158 3.57 12.90 11.53
N ARG A 159 3.03 13.58 12.55
CA ARG A 159 2.61 12.97 13.81
C ARG A 159 1.21 12.38 13.72
N VAL A 160 0.43 12.75 12.70
CA VAL A 160 -0.93 12.25 12.50
C VAL A 160 -0.87 10.80 12.01
N VAL A 161 -1.48 9.91 12.78
CA VAL A 161 -1.61 8.48 12.44
C VAL A 161 -3.00 8.26 11.84
N PHE A 162 -3.04 7.90 10.56
CA PHE A 162 -4.28 7.51 9.89
C PHE A 162 -4.01 6.40 8.86
N GLY A 163 -5.04 5.61 8.58
CA GLY A 163 -4.98 4.46 7.67
C GLY A 163 -6.06 4.49 6.58
N PRO A 164 -6.01 3.55 5.61
CA PRO A 164 -7.07 3.38 4.61
C PRO A 164 -8.45 3.05 5.23
N GLU A 165 -8.47 2.46 6.43
CA GLU A 165 -9.68 2.14 7.17
C GLU A 165 -10.46 3.36 7.70
N ASP A 166 -9.78 4.50 7.81
CA ASP A 166 -10.35 5.75 8.30
C ASP A 166 -11.00 6.55 7.15
N ILE A 167 -10.86 6.10 5.89
CA ILE A 167 -11.34 6.79 4.69
C ILE A 167 -12.56 6.06 4.15
N LYS A 168 -13.65 6.79 3.90
CA LYS A 168 -14.87 6.25 3.29
C LYS A 168 -15.33 7.16 2.15
N PHE A 169 -15.79 6.55 1.06
CA PHE A 169 -16.43 7.30 -0.02
C PHE A 169 -17.85 7.69 0.38
N VAL A 170 -18.20 8.96 0.20
CA VAL A 170 -19.55 9.49 0.50
C VAL A 170 -20.55 8.98 -0.54
N GLN A 171 -20.12 8.93 -1.81
CA GLN A 171 -20.95 8.49 -2.92
C GLN A 171 -20.89 6.97 -3.09
N GLU A 172 -22.04 6.34 -3.34
CA GLU A 172 -22.12 4.94 -3.72
C GLU A 172 -21.38 4.73 -5.07
N THR A 173 -20.14 4.26 -4.96
CA THR A 173 -19.34 3.81 -6.09
C THR A 173 -19.60 2.31 -6.33
N GLU A 174 -19.28 1.83 -7.54
CA GLU A 174 -19.40 0.40 -7.89
C GLU A 174 -18.69 -0.51 -6.88
N GLU A 175 -17.54 -0.06 -6.38
CA GLU A 175 -16.78 -0.69 -5.30
C GLU A 175 -16.69 0.29 -4.11
N LYS A 176 -16.86 -0.22 -2.89
CA LYS A 176 -16.87 0.61 -1.68
C LYS A 176 -15.51 1.24 -1.36
N ASP A 177 -14.42 0.58 -1.76
CA ASP A 177 -13.06 0.95 -1.36
C ASP A 177 -12.23 1.50 -2.54
N ARG A 178 -12.79 1.50 -3.76
CA ARG A 178 -12.05 1.77 -5.00
C ARG A 178 -12.90 2.45 -6.05
N VAL A 179 -12.23 3.27 -6.86
CA VAL A 179 -12.83 4.00 -7.97
C VAL A 179 -12.14 3.62 -9.28
N LYS A 180 -12.92 3.28 -10.31
CA LYS A 180 -12.42 2.87 -11.64
C LYS A 180 -12.74 3.87 -12.74
N HIS A 181 -13.23 5.04 -12.40
CA HIS A 181 -13.72 6.00 -13.38
C HIS A 181 -13.20 7.40 -13.11
N LEU A 182 -13.02 8.16 -14.18
CA LEU A 182 -12.68 9.57 -14.09
C LEU A 182 -13.85 10.35 -13.50
N GLY A 183 -13.53 11.40 -12.75
CA GLY A 183 -14.53 12.26 -12.14
C GLY A 183 -14.09 12.85 -10.80
N ILE A 184 -15.04 13.49 -10.14
CA ILE A 184 -14.86 14.08 -8.82
C ILE A 184 -15.62 13.23 -7.80
N TYR A 185 -14.92 12.81 -6.76
CA TYR A 185 -15.42 11.91 -5.72
C TYR A 185 -15.23 12.56 -4.35
N GLU A 186 -16.26 12.51 -3.53
CA GLU A 186 -16.19 12.99 -2.15
C GLU A 186 -15.83 11.85 -1.20
N ILE A 187 -14.89 12.13 -0.29
CA ILE A 187 -14.45 11.23 0.77
C ILE A 187 -14.67 11.87 2.14
N ASP A 188 -15.07 11.03 3.08
CA ASP A 188 -15.14 11.34 4.50
C ASP A 188 -13.97 10.63 5.20
N ILE A 189 -13.17 11.40 5.94
CA ILE A 189 -12.04 10.91 6.73
C ILE A 189 -12.44 10.94 8.20
N GLN A 190 -12.56 9.77 8.82
CA GLN A 190 -12.99 9.60 10.20
C GLN A 190 -11.89 8.95 11.04
N LEU A 191 -11.22 9.75 11.87
CA LEU A 191 -10.19 9.24 12.77
C LEU A 191 -10.82 8.53 13.98
N ARG A 192 -10.14 7.46 14.44
CA ARG A 192 -10.55 6.73 15.64
C ARG A 192 -10.45 7.63 16.88
N GLY A 193 -11.59 7.85 17.54
CA GLY A 193 -11.68 8.67 18.75
C GLY A 193 -11.93 10.16 18.48
N ALA A 194 -12.04 10.59 17.22
CA ALA A 194 -12.53 11.91 16.88
C ALA A 194 -14.05 11.86 16.58
N PRO A 195 -14.84 12.85 17.06
CA PRO A 195 -16.27 12.91 16.78
C PRO A 195 -16.58 13.41 15.36
N GLU A 196 -15.69 14.21 14.78
CA GLU A 196 -15.90 14.90 13.51
C GLU A 196 -15.17 14.21 12.35
N ALA A 197 -15.85 14.08 11.22
CA ALA A 197 -15.28 13.56 9.98
C ALA A 197 -14.87 14.72 9.06
N VAL A 198 -13.66 14.66 8.50
CA VAL A 198 -13.15 15.67 7.58
C VAL A 198 -13.54 15.29 6.15
N ARG A 199 -14.33 16.12 5.48
CA ARG A 199 -14.76 15.91 4.09
C ARG A 199 -13.75 16.48 3.10
N ARG A 200 -13.34 15.70 2.11
CA ARG A 200 -12.43 16.15 1.04
C ARG A 200 -12.89 15.64 -0.32
N SER A 201 -12.56 16.39 -1.37
CA SER A 201 -12.86 16.02 -2.74
C SER A 201 -11.61 15.47 -3.43
N ILE A 202 -11.80 14.41 -4.20
CA ILE A 202 -10.78 13.76 -5.00
C ILE A 202 -11.14 13.99 -6.45
N LYS A 203 -10.21 14.50 -7.24
CA LYS A 203 -10.39 14.73 -8.67
C LYS A 203 -9.51 13.77 -9.44
N ILE A 204 -10.12 12.87 -10.19
CA ILE A 204 -9.40 11.89 -11.01
C ILE A 204 -9.45 12.36 -12.47
N ASN A 205 -8.29 12.76 -12.97
CA ASN A 205 -8.06 13.28 -14.31
C ASN A 205 -7.40 12.22 -15.19
N ALA A 206 -7.62 12.33 -16.50
CA ALA A 206 -6.85 11.56 -17.46
C ALA A 206 -5.38 12.01 -17.42
N GLN A 207 -4.46 11.05 -17.46
CA GLN A 207 -3.06 11.28 -17.75
C GLN A 207 -2.90 11.41 -19.27
N ASP A 208 -2.32 12.52 -19.72
CA ASP A 208 -1.96 12.77 -21.13
C ASP A 208 -0.83 11.83 -21.62
#